data_AF-A0A6B3IIA4-F1
#
_entry.id   AF-A0A6B3IIA4-F1
#
_cell.length_a   1.000
_cell.length_b   1.000
_cell.length_c   1.000
_cell.angle_alpha   90.00
_cell.angle_beta   90.00
_cell.angle_gamma   90.00
#
_symmetry.space_group_name_H-M   'P 1'
#
loop_
_entity.id
_entity.type
_entity.pdbx_description
1 polymer ?
#
loop_
_entity_poly.entity_id
_entity_poly.type
_entity_poly.pdbx_seq_one_letter_code
_entity_poly.pdbx_strand_id
1 'polypeptide(L)' 'MTVLPTGLDTNSPEYAANRAALLEKLTELEAEHAKALAGGGEKYVARHRGRGKLPARERIELLVDPDT' A
#
# COMPACT_ATOMS: atom_id res chain seq x y z
N MET A 1 28.37 2.18 19.15
CA MET A 1 27.47 1.91 18.00
C MET A 1 28.17 0.96 17.07
N THR A 2 27.64 -0.25 16.89
CA THR A 2 28.14 -1.22 15.91
C THR A 2 27.45 -0.98 14.57
N VAL A 3 28.20 -0.49 13.58
CA VAL A 3 27.70 -0.27 12.23
C VAL A 3 27.90 -1.54 11.40
N LEU A 4 26.87 -1.96 10.68
CA LEU A 4 26.98 -3.04 9.70
C LEU A 4 27.42 -2.45 8.36
N PRO A 5 28.60 -2.81 7.83
CA PRO A 5 29.01 -2.37 6.50
C PRO A 5 28.17 -3.09 5.43
N THR A 6 27.75 -2.35 4.42
CA THR A 6 27.07 -2.91 3.25
C THR A 6 28.10 -3.41 2.23
N GLY A 7 27.91 -4.62 1.71
CA GLY A 7 28.64 -5.17 0.57
C GLY A 7 27.87 -5.02 -0.76
N LEU A 8 26.74 -4.33 -0.76
CA LEU A 8 25.86 -4.21 -1.91
C LEU A 8 26.41 -3.16 -2.90
N ASP A 9 26.64 -3.57 -4.14
CA ASP A 9 26.93 -2.66 -5.25
C ASP A 9 25.64 -2.30 -6.02
N THR A 10 25.18 -1.07 -5.84
CA THR A 10 23.95 -0.56 -6.47
C THR A 10 24.11 -0.22 -7.96
N ASN A 11 25.33 -0.20 -8.49
CA ASN A 11 25.59 0.03 -9.92
C ASN A 11 25.77 -1.28 -10.69
N SER A 12 25.79 -2.41 -10.00
CA SER A 12 25.93 -3.71 -10.63
C SER A 12 24.69 -4.05 -11.49
N PRO A 13 24.88 -4.75 -12.63
CA PRO A 13 23.76 -5.19 -13.47
C PRO A 13 22.83 -6.17 -12.73
N GLU A 14 23.37 -6.98 -11.82
CA GLU A 14 22.59 -7.90 -10.98
C GLU A 14 21.64 -7.14 -10.03
N TYR A 15 22.13 -6.07 -9.39
CA TYR A 15 21.29 -5.21 -8.55
C TYR A 15 20.14 -4.59 -9.36
N ALA A 16 20.43 -4.09 -10.56
CA ALA A 16 19.41 -3.51 -11.43
C ALA A 16 18.34 -4.53 -11.83
N ALA A 17 18.74 -5.76 -12.18
CA ALA A 17 17.82 -6.84 -12.52
C ALA A 17 16.94 -7.25 -11.32
N ASN A 18 17.55 -7.43 -10.15
CA ASN A 18 16.84 -7.78 -8.91
C ASN A 18 15.84 -6.69 -8.51
N ARG A 19 16.24 -5.41 -8.63
CA ARG A 19 15.35 -4.28 -8.36
C ARG A 19 14.17 -4.25 -9.32
N ALA A 20 14.40 -4.46 -10.61
CA ALA A 20 13.34 -4.48 -11.62
C ALA A 20 12.30 -5.59 -11.32
N ALA A 21 12.77 -6.81 -11.05
CA ALA A 21 11.89 -7.94 -10.72
C ALA A 21 11.08 -7.71 -9.44
N LEU A 22 11.66 -7.05 -8.43
CA LEU A 22 10.93 -6.74 -7.20
C LEU A 22 9.89 -5.65 -7.41
N LEU A 23 10.22 -4.63 -8.21
CA LEU A 23 9.27 -3.55 -8.52
C LEU A 23 8.06 -4.07 -9.29
N GLU A 24 8.25 -5.00 -10.23
CA GLU A 24 7.14 -5.65 -10.94
C GLU A 24 6.17 -6.32 -9.95
N LYS A 25 6.69 -7.11 -9.01
CA LYS A 25 5.88 -7.74 -7.96
C LYS A 25 5.14 -6.72 -7.08
N LEU A 26 5.78 -5.59 -6.76
CA LEU A 26 5.13 -4.52 -6.01
C LEU A 26 3.98 -3.90 -6.81
N THR A 27 4.14 -3.69 -8.12
CA THR A 27 3.04 -3.17 -8.95
C THR A 27 1.84 -4.13 -9.00
N GLU A 28 2.09 -5.44 -9.04
CA GLU A 28 1.01 -6.44 -8.96
C GLU A 28 0.29 -6.36 -7.61
N LEU A 29 1.05 -6.25 -6.52
CA LEU A 29 0.50 -6.12 -5.17
C LEU A 29 -0.32 -4.85 -5.00
N GLU A 30 0.16 -3.72 -5.53
CA GLU A 30 -0.54 -2.43 -5.51
C GLU A 30 -1.87 -2.52 -6.26
N ALA A 31 -1.92 -3.23 -7.39
CA ALA A 31 -3.15 -3.43 -8.15
C ALA A 31 -4.20 -4.23 -7.37
N GLU A 32 -3.80 -5.33 -6.70
CA GLU A 32 -4.72 -6.09 -5.84
C GLU A 32 -5.13 -5.32 -4.59
N HIS A 33 -4.21 -4.55 -4.01
CA HIS A 33 -4.50 -3.69 -2.89
C HIS A 33 -5.52 -2.60 -3.26
N ALA A 34 -5.41 -1.99 -4.44
CA ALA A 34 -6.39 -1.03 -4.94
C ALA A 34 -7.79 -1.62 -5.08
N LYS A 35 -7.91 -2.87 -5.54
CA LYS A 35 -9.20 -3.59 -5.58
C LYS A 35 -9.76 -3.79 -4.16
N ALA A 36 -8.91 -4.15 -3.21
CA ALA A 36 -9.33 -4.29 -1.81
C ALA A 36 -9.77 -2.94 -1.19
N LEU A 37 -9.11 -1.83 -1.55
CA LEU A 37 -9.48 -0.48 -1.12
C LEU A 37 -10.85 -0.05 -1.67
N ALA A 38 -11.20 -0.45 -2.89
CA ALA A 38 -12.52 -0.19 -3.47
C ALA A 38 -13.65 -0.88 -2.68
N GLY A 39 -13.35 -1.89 -1.85
CA GLY A 39 -14.29 -2.56 -0.98
C GLY A 39 -15.43 -3.22 -1.76
N GLY A 40 -16.68 -2.92 -1.42
CA GLY A 40 -17.83 -3.41 -2.18
C GLY A 40 -18.02 -2.72 -3.55
N GLY A 41 -17.19 -1.75 -3.90
CA GLY A 41 -17.37 -0.90 -5.06
C GLY A 41 -18.27 0.31 -4.79
N GLU A 42 -18.24 1.26 -5.73
CA GLU A 42 -18.84 2.60 -5.58
C GLU A 42 -20.32 2.56 -5.19
N LYS A 43 -21.09 1.63 -5.76
CA LYS A 43 -22.51 1.46 -5.47
C LYS A 43 -22.79 1.26 -3.98
N TYR A 44 -22.01 0.41 -3.30
CA TYR A 44 -22.24 0.12 -1.89
C TYR A 44 -21.65 1.21 -0.99
N VAL A 45 -20.54 1.83 -1.39
CA VAL A 45 -19.97 2.99 -0.71
C VAL A 45 -20.97 4.15 -0.71
N ALA A 46 -21.49 4.51 -1.89
CA ALA A 46 -22.50 5.56 -2.04
C ALA A 46 -23.77 5.25 -1.23
N ARG A 47 -24.24 3.99 -1.23
CA ARG A 47 -25.37 3.57 -0.39
C ARG A 47 -25.08 3.71 1.10
N HIS A 48 -23.85 3.43 1.55
CA HIS A 48 -23.48 3.55 2.96
C HIS A 48 -23.44 5.03 3.39
N ARG A 49 -22.82 5.88 2.56
CA ARG A 49 -22.77 7.32 2.78
C ARG A 49 -24.17 7.97 2.70
N GLY A 50 -25.03 7.52 1.78
CA GLY A 50 -26.41 7.97 1.68
C GLY A 50 -27.27 7.65 2.92
N ARG A 51 -26.81 6.73 3.80
CA ARG A 51 -27.41 6.46 5.11
C ARG A 51 -26.80 7.30 6.24
N GLY A 52 -25.95 8.28 5.92
CA GLY A 52 -25.20 9.08 6.88
C GLY A 52 -24.13 8.30 7.63
N LYS A 53 -23.67 7.16 7.10
CA LYS A 53 -22.67 6.31 7.75
C LYS A 53 -21.33 6.39 7.04
N LEU A 54 -20.27 6.36 7.84
CA LEU A 54 -18.89 6.30 7.36
C LEU A 54 -18.53 4.84 6.97
N PRO A 55 -17.90 4.60 5.81
CA PRO A 55 -17.32 3.32 5.48
C PRO A 55 -16.21 2.93 6.47
N ALA A 56 -15.92 1.63 6.54
CA ALA A 56 -15.06 1.08 7.60
C ALA A 56 -13.67 1.74 7.65
N ARG A 57 -13.04 2.02 6.50
CA ARG A 57 -11.71 2.65 6.45
C ARG A 57 -11.71 4.09 6.95
N GLU A 58 -12.71 4.89 6.57
CA GLU A 58 -12.88 6.26 7.12
C GLU A 58 -13.07 6.24 8.64
N ARG A 59 -13.76 5.22 9.18
CA ARG A 59 -13.89 5.06 10.63
C ARG A 59 -12.56 4.75 11.32
N ILE A 60 -11.70 3.96 10.68
CA ILE A 60 -10.37 3.62 11.21
C ILE A 60 -9.48 4.86 11.16
N GLU A 61 -9.50 5.59 10.05
CA GLU A 61 -8.71 6.81 9.87
C GLU A 61 -9.04 7.87 10.92
N LEU A 62 -10.32 8.04 11.28
CA LEU A 62 -10.74 8.94 12.35
C LEU A 62 -10.50 8.41 13.78
N LEU A 63 -10.25 7.10 13.92
CA LEU A 63 -10.00 6.48 15.22
C LEU A 63 -8.53 6.51 15.60
N VAL A 64 -7.64 6.44 14.61
CA VAL A 64 -6.19 6.42 14.81
C VAL A 64 -5.68 7.85 14.99
N ASP A 65 -4.70 8.03 15.87
CA ASP A 65 -4.04 9.31 16.04
C ASP A 65 -3.26 9.68 14.76
N PRO A 66 -3.39 10.92 14.26
CA PRO A 66 -2.66 11.33 13.07
C PRO A 66 -1.15 11.24 13.27
N ASP A 67 -0.46 10.59 12.35
CA ASP A 67 1.01 10.53 12.24
C ASP A 67 1.75 9.89 13.44
N THR A 68 1.07 9.06 14.23
CA THR A 68 1.68 8.23 15.30
C THR A 68 1.86 6.78 14.87
#